data_AF-A0A260W1H5-F1
#
_entry.id   AF-A0A260W1H5-F1
#
_cell.length_a   1.000
_cell.length_b   1.000
_cell.length_c   1.000
_cell.angle_alpha   90.00
_cell.angle_beta   90.00
_cell.angle_gamma   90.00
#
_symmetry.space_group_name_H-M   'P 1'
#
loop_
_entity.id
_entity.type
_entity.pdbx_description
1 polymer ?
#
loop_
_entity_poly.entity_id
_entity_poly.type
_entity_poly.pdbx_seq_one_letter_code
_entity_poly.pdbx_strand_id
1 'polypeptide(L)'
;MLRLGTNEPDSHLTLEVVLHARNSASNAYIIEAFAEYTQEIGVQASLDKRLYAGGLCFLPIEADLTSMAELSRFSFLRTARPIPRMREIAPIERSTPSTFAPAQLPSDDPVDPDLRIAVFDGGLAPGTLLAKWTTSVEPPGVSAAVPGQLDHGHDVTSALLFGSLVPGEAAPTPYGVVDHFRVLDDKAGSDPFELYDVLGRIQNVLSERRYEFFNLSLGPASPVEDDEVHPWTAMLDEHLSDGHALATLAVGNTGSSADPAETRIQIPGDAV
;
A
#
# COMPACT_ATOMS: atom_id res chain seq x y z
N MET A 1 2.60 -25.16 -4.18
CA MET A 1 3.18 -25.57 -5.48
C MET A 1 3.42 -24.29 -6.26
N LEU A 2 4.66 -23.79 -6.32
CA LEU A 2 4.95 -22.51 -7.00
C LEU A 2 4.59 -22.62 -8.49
N ARG A 3 3.75 -21.71 -8.99
CA ARG A 3 3.52 -21.53 -10.43
C ARG A 3 4.57 -20.55 -10.96
N LEU A 4 5.48 -21.04 -11.78
CA LEU A 4 6.49 -20.23 -12.46
C LEU A 4 6.13 -20.10 -13.95
N GLY A 5 6.03 -18.86 -14.43
CA GLY A 5 5.93 -18.53 -15.86
C GLY A 5 7.24 -18.80 -16.60
N THR A 6 7.17 -18.85 -17.93
CA THR A 6 8.18 -19.39 -18.85
C THR A 6 9.58 -18.75 -18.78
N ASN A 7 10.59 -19.61 -18.93
CA ASN A 7 12.04 -19.45 -18.65
C ASN A 7 12.84 -18.49 -19.56
N GLU A 8 13.73 -17.70 -18.95
CA GLU A 8 15.05 -17.31 -19.49
C GLU A 8 16.16 -17.61 -18.45
N PRO A 9 17.37 -18.06 -18.87
CA PRO A 9 18.40 -18.59 -17.98
C PRO A 9 19.20 -17.55 -17.15
N ASP A 10 18.97 -16.25 -17.36
CA ASP A 10 19.56 -15.13 -16.58
C ASP A 10 18.47 -14.31 -15.84
N SER A 11 17.25 -14.81 -15.68
CA SER A 11 16.19 -14.04 -15.00
C SER A 11 16.34 -14.12 -13.49
N HIS A 12 16.94 -13.10 -12.89
CA HIS A 12 16.81 -12.82 -11.46
C HIS A 12 15.32 -12.63 -11.14
N LEU A 13 14.84 -13.37 -10.14
CA LEU A 13 13.48 -13.27 -9.63
C LEU A 13 13.47 -12.40 -8.39
N THR A 14 12.59 -11.40 -8.38
CA THR A 14 12.23 -10.68 -7.17
C THR A 14 11.10 -11.41 -6.47
N LEU A 15 11.36 -11.88 -5.25
CA LEU A 15 10.40 -12.64 -4.47
C LEU A 15 10.20 -12.03 -3.09
N GLU A 16 9.00 -12.18 -2.58
CA GLU A 16 8.70 -12.07 -1.17
C GLU A 16 8.86 -13.45 -0.53
N VAL A 17 9.63 -13.50 0.55
CA VAL A 17 9.67 -14.66 1.44
C VAL A 17 8.98 -14.35 2.75
N VAL A 18 8.29 -15.35 3.27
CA VAL A 18 7.60 -15.30 4.55
C VAL A 18 8.27 -16.28 5.49
N LEU A 19 8.86 -15.76 6.56
CA LEU A 19 9.47 -16.57 7.62
C LEU A 19 8.54 -16.65 8.83
N HIS A 20 8.55 -17.79 9.49
CA HIS A 20 7.90 -17.96 10.79
C HIS A 20 8.77 -17.33 11.90
N ALA A 21 8.85 -15.99 11.91
CA ALA A 21 9.67 -15.23 12.83
C ALA A 21 8.95 -13.97 13.33
N ARG A 22 8.95 -13.75 14.65
CA ARG A 22 8.39 -12.56 15.29
C ARG A 22 9.47 -11.50 15.48
N ASN A 23 9.07 -10.23 15.58
CA ASN A 23 9.95 -9.15 16.03
C ASN A 23 10.26 -9.30 17.53
N SER A 24 11.19 -10.20 17.88
CA SER A 24 11.52 -10.53 19.26
C SER A 24 12.91 -11.12 19.37
N ALA A 25 13.58 -10.89 20.50
CA ALA A 25 14.91 -11.43 20.75
C ALA A 25 14.96 -12.96 20.67
N SER A 26 13.89 -13.66 21.04
CA SER A 26 13.81 -15.13 20.95
C SER A 26 13.83 -15.66 19.53
N ASN A 27 13.47 -14.85 18.53
CA ASN A 27 13.40 -15.25 17.12
C ASN A 27 14.52 -14.63 16.28
N ALA A 28 15.42 -13.84 16.87
CA ALA A 28 16.53 -13.20 16.17
C ALA A 28 17.40 -14.23 15.42
N TYR A 29 17.64 -15.39 16.03
CA TYR A 29 18.41 -16.48 15.43
C TYR A 29 17.84 -16.97 14.09
N ILE A 30 16.52 -16.85 13.85
CA ILE A 30 15.90 -17.27 12.59
C ILE A 30 16.30 -16.33 11.46
N ILE A 31 16.32 -15.03 11.75
CA ILE A 31 16.69 -14.00 10.78
C ILE A 31 18.19 -14.06 10.48
N GLU A 32 19.00 -14.23 11.52
CA GLU A 32 20.45 -14.42 11.39
C GLU A 32 20.79 -15.66 10.56
N ALA A 33 20.18 -16.81 10.89
CA ALA A 33 20.37 -18.05 10.13
C ALA A 33 19.87 -17.94 8.68
N PHE A 34 18.78 -17.21 8.43
CA PHE A 34 18.29 -16.97 7.07
C PHE A 34 19.25 -16.08 6.27
N ALA A 35 19.80 -15.05 6.90
CA ALA A 35 20.80 -14.17 6.28
C ALA A 35 22.07 -14.94 5.89
N GLU A 36 22.56 -15.80 6.77
CA GLU A 36 23.72 -16.67 6.49
C GLU A 36 23.39 -17.67 5.39
N TYR A 37 22.24 -18.33 5.47
CA TYR A 37 21.82 -19.35 4.50
C TYR A 37 21.64 -18.77 3.10
N THR A 38 20.98 -17.62 2.97
CA THR A 38 20.77 -16.95 1.68
C THR A 38 22.10 -16.55 1.03
N GLN A 39 23.07 -16.05 1.82
CA GLN A 39 24.42 -15.78 1.31
C GLN A 39 25.13 -17.03 0.79
N GLU A 40 25.01 -18.16 1.48
CA GLU A 40 25.62 -19.44 1.06
C GLU A 40 25.10 -19.92 -0.29
N ILE A 41 23.80 -19.74 -0.56
CA ILE A 41 23.13 -20.19 -1.79
C ILE A 41 23.06 -19.10 -2.88
N GLY A 42 23.74 -17.96 -2.69
CA GLY A 42 23.82 -16.86 -3.66
C GLY A 42 22.53 -16.04 -3.81
N VAL A 43 21.67 -16.03 -2.79
CA VAL A 43 20.43 -15.24 -2.74
C VAL A 43 20.68 -13.92 -2.00
N GLN A 44 20.19 -12.81 -2.54
CA GLN A 44 20.30 -11.50 -1.90
C GLN A 44 19.02 -11.19 -1.11
N ALA A 45 19.13 -11.07 0.21
CA ALA A 45 18.00 -10.73 1.07
C ALA A 45 18.04 -9.27 1.54
N SER A 46 16.96 -8.52 1.29
CA SER A 46 16.83 -7.12 1.72
C SER A 46 16.34 -7.03 3.15
N LEU A 47 17.22 -7.36 4.11
CA LEU A 47 16.89 -7.40 5.53
C LEU A 47 16.44 -6.05 6.10
N ASP A 48 16.90 -4.94 5.53
CA ASP A 48 16.50 -3.58 5.89
C ASP A 48 15.03 -3.27 5.56
N LYS A 49 14.48 -3.94 4.54
CA LYS A 49 13.07 -3.85 4.13
C LYS A 49 12.18 -4.90 4.82
N ARG A 50 12.67 -5.62 5.82
CA ARG A 50 11.88 -6.64 6.51
C ARG A 50 10.71 -6.01 7.27
N LEU A 51 9.56 -6.64 7.18
CA LEU A 51 8.34 -6.23 7.88
C LEU A 51 7.89 -7.36 8.79
N TYR A 52 7.48 -7.00 10.01
CA TYR A 52 6.88 -7.94 10.94
C TYR A 52 5.41 -7.61 11.08
N ALA A 53 4.57 -8.63 10.91
CA ALA A 53 3.13 -8.53 11.15
C ALA A 53 2.56 -9.91 11.44
N GLY A 54 1.58 -10.00 12.35
CA GLY A 54 0.90 -11.27 12.64
C GLY A 54 1.82 -12.40 13.12
N GLY A 55 2.97 -12.04 13.71
CA GLY A 55 4.00 -12.97 14.16
C GLY A 55 4.83 -13.63 13.03
N LEU A 56 4.78 -13.07 11.83
CA LEU A 56 5.59 -13.46 10.68
C LEU A 56 6.58 -12.36 10.33
N CYS A 57 7.61 -12.73 9.57
CA CYS A 57 8.57 -11.80 8.99
C CYS A 57 8.48 -11.92 7.47
N PHE A 58 8.13 -10.83 6.81
CA PHE A 58 8.08 -10.70 5.37
C PHE A 58 9.34 -9.95 4.93
N LEU A 59 10.01 -10.43 3.89
CA LEU A 59 11.14 -9.69 3.34
C LEU A 59 11.30 -9.94 1.84
N PRO A 60 11.76 -8.93 1.10
CA PRO A 60 12.13 -9.10 -0.29
C PRO A 60 13.46 -9.83 -0.44
N ILE A 61 13.56 -10.65 -1.46
CA ILE A 61 14.81 -11.26 -1.92
C ILE A 61 14.96 -11.14 -3.43
N GLU A 62 16.19 -11.22 -3.90
CA GLU A 62 16.55 -11.47 -5.30
C GLU A 62 17.23 -12.84 -5.38
N ALA A 63 16.70 -13.72 -6.23
CA ALA A 63 17.16 -15.09 -6.34
C ALA A 63 17.14 -15.58 -7.79
N ASP A 64 18.06 -16.48 -8.11
CA ASP A 64 18.03 -17.21 -9.37
C ASP A 64 17.06 -18.40 -9.28
N LEU A 65 16.49 -18.79 -10.42
CA LEU A 65 15.63 -19.97 -10.53
C LEU A 65 16.30 -21.25 -9.98
N THR A 66 17.62 -21.35 -10.13
CA THR A 66 18.43 -22.49 -9.66
C THR A 66 18.53 -22.54 -8.13
N SER A 67 18.52 -21.40 -7.45
CA SER A 67 18.60 -21.30 -5.98
C SER A 67 17.26 -21.55 -5.28
N MET A 68 16.14 -21.57 -6.03
CA MET A 68 14.79 -21.76 -5.47
C MET A 68 14.58 -23.10 -4.76
N ALA A 69 15.14 -24.17 -5.31
CA ALA A 69 15.05 -25.49 -4.70
C ALA A 69 15.74 -25.52 -3.34
N GLU A 70 16.93 -24.90 -3.24
CA GLU A 70 17.66 -24.80 -1.98
C GLU A 70 16.96 -23.84 -1.01
N LEU A 71 16.53 -22.65 -1.45
CA LEU A 71 15.77 -21.71 -0.63
C LEU A 71 14.60 -22.39 0.10
N SER A 72 13.88 -23.28 -0.60
CA SER A 72 12.73 -24.02 -0.04
C SER A 72 13.06 -24.96 1.13
N ARG A 73 14.34 -25.27 1.34
CA ARG A 73 14.83 -26.19 2.39
C ARG A 73 15.06 -25.49 3.72
N PHE A 74 15.01 -24.16 3.77
CA PHE A 74 15.14 -23.42 5.01
C PHE A 74 13.96 -23.69 5.94
N SER A 75 14.23 -24.21 7.15
CA SER A 75 13.19 -24.80 8.01
C SER A 75 12.10 -23.84 8.48
N PHE A 76 12.39 -22.53 8.54
CA PHE A 76 11.42 -21.52 8.97
C PHE A 76 10.74 -20.79 7.82
N LEU A 77 11.05 -21.14 6.56
CA LEU A 77 10.39 -20.59 5.40
C LEU A 77 8.96 -21.15 5.30
N ARG A 78 7.97 -20.26 5.19
CA ARG A 78 6.55 -20.63 4.98
C ARG A 78 6.18 -20.56 3.51
N THR A 79 6.52 -19.45 2.87
CA THR A 79 6.18 -19.14 1.47
C THR A 79 7.32 -18.36 0.82
N ALA A 80 7.50 -18.59 -0.48
CA ALA A 80 8.27 -17.74 -1.37
C ALA A 80 7.42 -17.50 -2.62
N ARG A 81 7.14 -16.24 -2.97
CA ARG A 81 6.25 -15.88 -4.10
C ARG A 81 6.72 -14.61 -4.81
N PRO A 82 6.35 -14.38 -6.08
CA PRO A 82 6.63 -13.13 -6.76
C PRO A 82 6.07 -11.93 -5.98
N ILE A 83 6.81 -10.83 -5.93
CA ILE A 83 6.31 -9.58 -5.35
C ILE A 83 5.30 -8.97 -6.33
N PRO A 84 4.04 -8.71 -5.91
CA PRO A 84 3.08 -8.03 -6.77
C PRO A 84 3.47 -6.56 -6.95
N ARG A 85 3.05 -5.97 -8.07
CA ARG A 85 3.21 -4.53 -8.30
C ARG A 85 2.19 -3.74 -7.48
N MET A 86 2.43 -2.44 -7.30
CA MET A 86 1.37 -1.52 -6.87
C MET A 86 0.28 -1.43 -7.94
N ARG A 87 -0.98 -1.22 -7.52
CA ARG A 87 -2.09 -0.94 -8.44
C ARG A 87 -1.80 0.31 -9.25
N GLU A 88 -2.00 0.22 -10.55
CA GLU A 88 -1.93 1.37 -11.43
C GLU A 88 -3.08 2.33 -11.12
N ILE A 89 -2.72 3.59 -10.92
CA ILE A 89 -3.67 4.69 -10.84
C ILE A 89 -3.95 5.12 -12.29
N ALA A 90 -4.99 4.54 -12.88
CA ALA A 90 -5.44 4.94 -14.20
C ALA A 90 -6.05 6.36 -14.13
N PRO A 91 -5.72 7.25 -15.08
CA PRO A 91 -6.43 8.52 -15.22
C PRO A 91 -7.92 8.24 -15.38
N ILE A 92 -8.78 9.04 -14.74
CA ILE A 92 -10.21 8.98 -15.00
C ILE A 92 -10.44 9.52 -16.43
N GLU A 93 -10.47 8.62 -17.40
CA GLU A 93 -10.81 8.97 -18.78
C GLU A 93 -12.30 9.30 -18.87
N ARG A 94 -12.62 10.59 -18.84
CA ARG A 94 -13.97 11.07 -19.17
C ARG A 94 -14.08 11.18 -20.69
N SER A 95 -15.03 10.44 -21.26
CA SER A 95 -15.35 10.46 -22.70
C SER A 95 -15.82 11.84 -23.20
N THR A 96 -16.21 12.74 -22.29
CA THR A 96 -16.53 14.14 -22.58
C THR A 96 -15.92 15.05 -21.51
N PRO A 97 -15.33 16.20 -21.90
CA PRO A 97 -14.96 17.24 -20.94
C PRO A 97 -16.21 17.65 -20.14
N SER A 98 -16.07 17.73 -18.82
CA SER A 98 -17.16 18.18 -17.95
C SER A 98 -17.57 19.61 -18.36
N THR A 99 -18.81 19.77 -18.81
CA THR A 99 -19.43 21.09 -19.07
C THR A 99 -20.09 21.67 -17.81
N PHE A 100 -20.04 20.92 -16.71
CA PHE A 100 -20.64 21.30 -15.44
C PHE A 100 -19.85 22.43 -14.77
N ALA A 101 -20.57 23.40 -14.20
CA ALA A 101 -19.96 24.39 -13.32
C ALA A 101 -19.33 23.68 -12.11
N PRO A 102 -18.14 24.09 -11.66
CA PRO A 102 -17.52 23.53 -10.47
C PRO A 102 -18.42 23.74 -9.25
N ALA A 103 -18.44 22.77 -8.34
CA ALA A 103 -19.13 22.93 -7.07
C ALA A 103 -18.50 24.09 -6.29
N GLN A 104 -19.34 24.89 -5.63
CA GLN A 104 -18.85 25.96 -4.78
C GLN A 104 -18.37 25.35 -3.46
N LEU A 105 -17.07 25.44 -3.17
CA LEU A 105 -16.52 24.96 -1.91
C LEU A 105 -17.00 25.84 -0.73
N PRO A 106 -17.26 25.26 0.45
CA PRO A 106 -17.67 26.03 1.61
C PRO A 106 -16.55 26.97 2.07
N SER A 107 -16.92 28.08 2.72
CA SER A 107 -15.97 28.98 3.37
C SER A 107 -15.75 28.68 4.84
N ASP A 108 -16.56 27.79 5.43
CA ASP A 108 -16.56 27.49 6.86
C ASP A 108 -15.41 26.59 7.27
N ASP A 109 -15.06 26.65 8.55
CA ASP A 109 -14.17 25.69 9.21
C ASP A 109 -14.86 24.32 9.30
N PRO A 110 -14.11 23.21 9.48
CA PRO A 110 -14.73 21.90 9.64
C PRO A 110 -15.62 21.88 10.89
N VAL A 111 -16.61 20.98 10.90
CA VAL A 111 -17.54 20.82 12.04
C VAL A 111 -16.78 20.54 13.34
N ASP A 112 -15.78 19.67 13.28
CA ASP A 112 -14.86 19.36 14.37
C ASP A 112 -13.40 19.52 13.88
N PRO A 113 -12.69 20.59 14.28
CA PRO A 113 -11.30 20.80 13.87
C PRO A 113 -10.30 19.84 14.53
N ASP A 114 -10.69 19.15 15.60
CA ASP A 114 -9.84 18.17 16.29
C ASP A 114 -9.98 16.77 15.65
N LEU A 115 -11.07 16.50 14.93
CA LEU A 115 -11.25 15.30 14.13
C LEU A 115 -10.26 15.27 12.95
N ARG A 116 -9.21 14.44 13.09
CA ARG A 116 -8.14 14.28 12.09
C ARG A 116 -8.18 12.91 11.45
N ILE A 117 -8.20 12.89 10.12
CA ILE A 117 -8.29 11.69 9.30
C ILE A 117 -7.01 11.55 8.49
N ALA A 118 -6.36 10.38 8.53
CA ALA A 118 -5.18 10.13 7.70
C ALA A 118 -5.59 9.63 6.30
N VAL A 119 -5.00 10.18 5.26
CA VAL A 119 -5.13 9.68 3.88
C VAL A 119 -3.75 9.30 3.38
N PHE A 120 -3.61 8.08 2.89
CA PHE A 120 -2.38 7.61 2.25
C PHE A 120 -2.61 7.49 0.75
N ASP A 121 -2.00 8.37 -0.02
CA ASP A 121 -2.18 8.41 -1.48
C ASP A 121 -0.97 9.08 -2.18
N GLY A 122 -1.16 9.58 -3.40
CA GLY A 122 -0.16 10.22 -4.25
C GLY A 122 0.23 11.66 -3.87
N GLY A 123 -0.38 12.23 -2.84
CA GLY A 123 -0.10 13.59 -2.37
C GLY A 123 -1.12 14.63 -2.83
N LEU A 124 -0.86 15.89 -2.45
CA LEU A 124 -1.66 17.03 -2.88
C LEU A 124 -0.76 18.07 -3.55
N ALA A 125 -1.18 18.57 -4.71
CA ALA A 125 -0.45 19.62 -5.41
C ALA A 125 -0.40 20.92 -4.58
N PRO A 126 0.73 21.66 -4.61
CA PRO A 126 0.81 22.98 -3.99
C PRO A 126 -0.29 23.91 -4.50
N GLY A 127 -0.94 24.65 -3.60
CA GLY A 127 -2.03 25.56 -3.96
C GLY A 127 -3.37 24.87 -4.24
N THR A 128 -3.52 23.59 -3.87
CA THR A 128 -4.82 22.89 -3.91
C THR A 128 -5.93 23.69 -3.22
N LEU A 129 -7.13 23.66 -3.81
CA LEU A 129 -8.33 24.29 -3.23
C LEU A 129 -8.76 23.64 -1.91
N LEU A 130 -8.23 22.45 -1.59
CA LEU A 130 -8.52 21.72 -0.37
C LEU A 130 -7.70 22.20 0.84
N ALA A 131 -6.69 23.07 0.63
CA ALA A 131 -5.69 23.43 1.64
C ALA A 131 -6.26 23.98 2.95
N LYS A 132 -7.51 24.48 2.94
CA LYS A 132 -8.18 24.92 4.17
C LYS A 132 -8.44 23.77 5.16
N TRP A 133 -8.72 22.57 4.66
CA TRP A 133 -9.07 21.39 5.48
C TRP A 133 -8.03 20.29 5.43
N THR A 134 -6.88 20.53 4.78
CA THR A 134 -5.87 19.52 4.56
C THR A 134 -4.48 19.98 4.96
N THR A 135 -3.70 19.06 5.51
CA THR A 135 -2.24 19.20 5.67
C THR A 135 -1.59 18.19 4.74
N SER A 136 -0.80 18.64 3.77
CA SER A 136 0.00 17.75 2.93
C SER A 136 1.31 17.41 3.64
N VAL A 137 1.60 16.13 3.77
CA VAL A 137 2.77 15.60 4.48
C VAL A 137 3.58 14.72 3.54
N GLU A 138 4.90 14.92 3.53
CA GLU A 138 5.85 14.05 2.84
C GLU A 138 6.64 13.23 3.87
N PRO A 139 6.32 11.95 4.07
CA PRO A 139 7.13 11.06 4.88
C PRO A 139 8.58 10.95 4.40
N PRO A 140 9.53 10.59 5.28
CA PRO A 140 10.91 10.32 4.87
C PRO A 140 11.01 9.25 3.78
N GLY A 141 11.95 9.43 2.86
CA GLY A 141 12.28 8.44 1.83
C GLY A 141 11.33 8.42 0.61
N VAL A 142 10.44 9.39 0.49
CA VAL A 142 9.58 9.56 -0.70
C VAL A 142 10.34 10.33 -1.79
N SER A 143 10.28 9.82 -3.01
CA SER A 143 10.97 10.41 -4.18
C SER A 143 10.10 11.49 -4.85
N ALA A 144 10.32 11.79 -6.13
CA ALA A 144 9.61 12.90 -6.78
C ALA A 144 8.11 12.60 -6.92
N ALA A 145 7.27 13.64 -6.87
CA ALA A 145 5.84 13.50 -7.06
C ALA A 145 5.51 13.27 -8.55
N VAL A 146 4.48 12.46 -8.82
CA VAL A 146 3.97 12.20 -10.16
C VAL A 146 2.63 12.94 -10.34
N PRO A 147 2.44 13.74 -11.40
CA PRO A 147 1.22 14.52 -11.59
C PRO A 147 -0.08 13.71 -11.48
N GLY A 148 -0.16 12.56 -12.16
CA GLY A 148 -1.36 11.71 -12.10
C GLY A 148 -1.65 11.14 -10.71
N GLN A 149 -0.62 10.92 -9.89
CA GLN A 149 -0.77 10.49 -8.50
C GLN A 149 -1.25 11.65 -7.61
N LEU A 150 -0.80 12.88 -7.86
CA LEU A 150 -1.30 14.09 -7.17
C LEU A 150 -2.77 14.36 -7.51
N ASP A 151 -3.16 14.16 -8.77
CA ASP A 151 -4.56 14.31 -9.20
C ASP A 151 -5.45 13.27 -8.49
N HIS A 152 -5.00 12.01 -8.42
CA HIS A 152 -5.71 10.96 -7.68
C HIS A 152 -5.81 11.27 -6.19
N GLY A 153 -4.72 11.72 -5.56
CA GLY A 153 -4.72 12.13 -4.16
C GLY A 153 -5.67 13.30 -3.89
N HIS A 154 -5.79 14.24 -4.83
CA HIS A 154 -6.78 15.31 -4.78
C HIS A 154 -8.21 14.77 -4.84
N ASP A 155 -8.51 13.88 -5.79
CA ASP A 155 -9.84 13.30 -5.98
C ASP A 155 -10.28 12.48 -4.76
N VAL A 156 -9.38 11.65 -4.21
CA VAL A 156 -9.61 10.86 -2.99
C VAL A 156 -9.90 11.77 -1.80
N THR A 157 -9.10 12.81 -1.61
CA THR A 157 -9.27 13.72 -0.46
C THR A 157 -10.54 14.55 -0.58
N SER A 158 -10.88 14.98 -1.79
CA SER A 158 -12.13 15.69 -2.09
C SER A 158 -13.35 14.81 -1.79
N ALA A 159 -13.33 13.56 -2.24
CA ALA A 159 -14.40 12.59 -1.97
C ALA A 159 -14.56 12.31 -0.47
N LEU A 160 -13.47 12.25 0.29
CA LEU A 160 -13.51 12.07 1.74
C LEU A 160 -14.13 13.28 2.45
N LEU A 161 -13.71 14.50 2.07
CA LEU A 161 -14.19 15.73 2.70
C LEU A 161 -15.66 16.03 2.40
N PHE A 162 -16.10 15.77 1.16
CA PHE A 162 -17.38 16.28 0.67
C PHE A 162 -18.36 15.22 0.16
N GLY A 163 -17.92 13.97 0.01
CA GLY A 163 -18.71 12.92 -0.60
C GLY A 163 -19.05 13.21 -2.07
N SER A 164 -20.19 12.69 -2.51
CA SER A 164 -20.70 12.92 -3.86
C SER A 164 -21.22 14.35 -4.01
N LEU A 165 -20.58 15.12 -4.89
CA LEU A 165 -20.99 16.49 -5.19
C LEU A 165 -22.01 16.54 -6.34
N VAL A 166 -22.97 17.47 -6.23
CA VAL A 166 -23.91 17.79 -7.30
C VAL A 166 -23.41 19.04 -8.04
N PRO A 167 -23.24 18.97 -9.37
CA PRO A 167 -22.88 20.14 -10.17
C PRO A 167 -23.72 21.38 -9.90
N GLY A 168 -23.04 22.51 -9.66
CA GLY A 168 -23.69 23.80 -9.41
C GLY A 168 -24.28 23.99 -8.01
N GLU A 169 -24.28 22.95 -7.17
CA GLU A 169 -24.62 23.06 -5.75
C GLU A 169 -23.36 23.31 -4.91
N ALA A 170 -23.55 23.92 -3.74
CA ALA A 170 -22.47 24.12 -2.79
C ALA A 170 -22.08 22.79 -2.16
N ALA A 171 -20.78 22.53 -2.04
CA ALA A 171 -20.27 21.39 -1.30
C ALA A 171 -20.61 21.51 0.20
N PRO A 172 -20.91 20.41 0.90
CA PRO A 172 -21.21 20.44 2.33
C PRO A 172 -19.99 20.85 3.15
N THR A 173 -20.21 21.38 4.35
CA THR A 173 -19.13 21.62 5.33
C THR A 173 -18.51 20.27 5.71
N PRO A 174 -17.18 20.12 5.64
CA PRO A 174 -16.52 18.87 6.00
C PRO A 174 -16.58 18.64 7.51
N TYR A 175 -16.60 17.37 7.93
CA TYR A 175 -16.69 17.03 9.34
C TYR A 175 -15.40 17.28 10.13
N GLY A 176 -14.25 17.10 9.48
CA GLY A 176 -12.94 17.22 10.11
C GLY A 176 -11.87 17.71 9.14
N VAL A 177 -10.61 17.54 9.54
CA VAL A 177 -9.44 17.85 8.70
C VAL A 177 -8.70 16.58 8.30
N VAL A 178 -7.96 16.66 7.19
CA VAL A 178 -7.20 15.54 6.64
C VAL A 178 -5.71 15.80 6.74
N ASP A 179 -4.98 14.82 7.27
CA ASP A 179 -3.53 14.73 7.09
C ASP A 179 -3.29 13.81 5.88
N HIS A 180 -2.87 14.38 4.76
CA HIS A 180 -2.64 13.64 3.52
C HIS A 180 -1.15 13.31 3.39
N PHE A 181 -0.82 12.03 3.56
CA PHE A 181 0.52 11.49 3.43
C PHE A 181 0.78 11.02 2.00
N ARG A 182 1.76 11.65 1.35
CA ARG A 182 2.23 11.21 0.03
C ARG A 182 3.10 9.97 0.20
N VAL A 183 2.56 8.79 -0.13
CA VAL A 183 3.28 7.52 -0.01
C VAL A 183 3.69 6.92 -1.35
N LEU A 184 3.18 7.48 -2.46
CA LEU A 184 3.58 7.12 -3.83
C LEU A 184 4.58 8.14 -4.39
N ASP A 185 5.42 7.67 -5.31
CA ASP A 185 6.43 8.50 -5.97
C ASP A 185 6.73 8.02 -7.40
N ASP A 186 7.71 8.67 -8.03
CA ASP A 186 8.16 8.41 -9.40
C ASP A 186 8.95 7.10 -9.58
N LYS A 187 9.21 6.36 -8.50
CA LYS A 187 9.78 5.01 -8.62
C LYS A 187 8.73 3.96 -8.99
N ALA A 188 7.46 4.35 -9.04
CA ALA A 188 6.35 3.47 -9.33
C ALA A 188 6.59 2.63 -10.60
N GLY A 189 6.47 1.31 -10.44
CA GLY A 189 6.65 0.33 -11.52
C GLY A 189 8.09 0.11 -12.01
N SER A 190 9.07 0.91 -11.56
CA SER A 190 10.50 0.72 -11.88
C SER A 190 11.27 0.02 -10.75
N ASP A 191 10.86 0.24 -9.50
CA ASP A 191 11.44 -0.41 -8.33
C ASP A 191 10.68 -1.71 -8.00
N PRO A 192 11.34 -2.89 -8.04
CA PRO A 192 10.68 -4.15 -7.73
C PRO A 192 10.26 -4.26 -6.25
N PHE A 193 10.75 -3.37 -5.37
CA PHE A 193 10.45 -3.33 -3.94
C PHE A 193 9.55 -2.16 -3.53
N GLU A 194 8.99 -1.42 -4.49
CA GLU A 194 8.09 -0.28 -4.24
C GLU A 194 7.02 -0.60 -3.19
N LEU A 195 6.40 -1.77 -3.30
CA LEU A 195 5.34 -2.24 -2.40
C LEU A 195 5.76 -2.24 -0.92
N TYR A 196 7.01 -2.57 -0.63
CA TYR A 196 7.58 -2.57 0.72
C TYR A 196 7.89 -1.15 1.20
N ASP A 197 8.37 -0.28 0.31
CA ASP A 197 8.66 1.11 0.64
C ASP A 197 7.38 1.88 0.97
N VAL A 198 6.32 1.69 0.17
CA VAL A 198 5.00 2.27 0.43
C VAL A 198 4.44 1.74 1.76
N LEU A 199 4.48 0.42 1.97
CA LEU A 199 3.96 -0.18 3.19
C LEU A 199 4.72 0.30 4.44
N GLY A 200 6.05 0.41 4.36
CA GLY A 200 6.89 0.93 5.43
C GLY A 200 6.58 2.39 5.77
N ARG A 201 6.34 3.25 4.76
CA ARG A 201 5.90 4.65 4.99
C ARG A 201 4.58 4.70 5.74
N ILE A 202 3.60 3.88 5.34
CA ILE A 202 2.29 3.80 6.01
C ILE A 202 2.45 3.33 7.44
N GLN A 203 3.17 2.22 7.66
CA GLN A 203 3.39 1.65 8.99
C GLN A 203 4.08 2.65 9.93
N ASN A 204 5.11 3.36 9.45
CA ASN A 204 5.79 4.37 10.24
C ASN A 204 4.83 5.46 10.72
N VAL A 205 4.02 6.02 9.82
CA VAL A 205 3.02 7.05 10.19
C VAL A 205 2.00 6.52 11.21
N LEU A 206 1.45 5.33 10.98
CA LEU A 206 0.46 4.73 11.88
C LEU A 206 1.05 4.33 13.25
N SER A 207 2.36 4.08 13.31
CA SER A 207 3.07 3.79 14.57
C SER A 207 3.43 5.05 15.36
N GLU A 208 3.70 6.17 14.68
CA GLU A 208 4.04 7.45 15.31
C GLU A 208 2.80 8.16 15.86
N ARG A 209 1.67 8.01 15.18
CA ARG A 209 0.42 8.64 15.57
C ARG A 209 -0.77 7.70 15.46
N ARG A 210 -1.52 7.63 16.56
CA ARG A 210 -2.77 6.89 16.64
C ARG A 210 -3.90 7.71 16.02
N TYR A 211 -4.35 7.31 14.82
CA TYR A 211 -5.51 7.88 14.15
C TYR A 211 -6.76 7.05 14.44
N GLU A 212 -7.88 7.71 14.68
CA GLU A 212 -9.20 7.07 14.80
C GLU A 212 -9.79 6.72 13.42
N PHE A 213 -9.37 7.41 12.36
CA PHE A 213 -9.83 7.20 11.00
C PHE A 213 -8.68 7.30 10.01
N PHE A 214 -8.60 6.35 9.08
CA PHE A 214 -7.66 6.43 7.98
C PHE A 214 -8.18 5.78 6.69
N ASN A 215 -7.71 6.27 5.54
CA ASN A 215 -8.09 5.78 4.22
C ASN A 215 -6.87 5.38 3.40
N LEU A 216 -6.93 4.20 2.78
CA LEU A 216 -5.99 3.73 1.76
C LEU A 216 -6.76 3.49 0.45
N SER A 217 -6.60 4.39 -0.51
CA SER A 217 -7.16 4.25 -1.87
C SER A 217 -6.16 3.63 -2.86
N LEU A 218 -5.20 2.88 -2.32
CA LEU A 218 -4.10 2.23 -3.03
C LEU A 218 -3.84 0.83 -2.44
N GLY A 219 -3.01 0.04 -3.11
CA GLY A 219 -2.55 -1.24 -2.60
C GLY A 219 -1.95 -2.12 -3.69
N PRO A 220 -1.56 -3.35 -3.35
CA PRO A 220 -1.02 -4.31 -4.30
C PRO A 220 -2.00 -4.68 -5.42
N ALA A 221 -1.51 -4.85 -6.63
CA ALA A 221 -2.23 -5.39 -7.77
C ALA A 221 -2.23 -6.93 -7.69
N SER A 222 -2.85 -7.47 -6.64
CA SER A 222 -2.94 -8.91 -6.41
C SER A 222 -4.32 -9.26 -5.87
N PRO A 223 -5.02 -10.24 -6.45
CA PRO A 223 -6.15 -10.91 -5.82
C PRO A 223 -5.79 -11.41 -4.42
N VAL A 224 -6.79 -11.42 -3.53
CA VAL A 224 -6.71 -12.12 -2.24
C VAL A 224 -6.65 -13.62 -2.49
N GLU A 225 -5.70 -14.31 -1.85
CA GLU A 225 -5.58 -15.76 -1.88
C GLU A 225 -5.97 -16.35 -0.52
N ASP A 226 -6.72 -17.46 -0.52
CA ASP A 226 -7.36 -17.99 0.69
C ASP A 226 -6.37 -18.66 1.66
N ASP A 227 -5.20 -19.08 1.16
CA ASP A 227 -4.22 -19.87 1.89
C ASP A 227 -2.95 -19.10 2.27
N GLU A 228 -2.83 -17.82 1.88
CA GLU A 228 -1.64 -17.02 2.10
C GLU A 228 -1.94 -15.67 2.75
N VAL A 229 -1.18 -15.34 3.78
CA VAL A 229 -1.24 -14.02 4.43
C VAL A 229 -0.38 -13.04 3.63
N HIS A 230 -0.91 -11.86 3.32
CA HIS A 230 -0.16 -10.77 2.70
C HIS A 230 0.34 -9.76 3.75
N PRO A 231 1.57 -9.21 3.63
CA PRO A 231 2.10 -8.27 4.62
C PRO A 231 1.22 -7.02 4.81
N TRP A 232 0.59 -6.54 3.73
CA TRP A 232 -0.33 -5.41 3.80
C TRP A 232 -1.54 -5.70 4.68
N THR A 233 -2.25 -6.81 4.43
CA THR A 233 -3.39 -7.25 5.24
C THR A 233 -2.96 -7.49 6.68
N ALA A 234 -1.88 -8.25 6.91
CA ALA A 234 -1.39 -8.53 8.26
C ALA A 234 -0.99 -7.27 9.05
N MET A 235 -0.36 -6.30 8.39
CA MET A 235 0.01 -5.03 9.02
C MET A 235 -1.24 -4.26 9.41
N LEU A 236 -2.22 -4.14 8.51
CA LEU A 236 -3.46 -3.42 8.77
C LEU A 236 -4.30 -4.10 9.86
N ASP A 237 -4.45 -5.43 9.83
CA ASP A 237 -5.13 -6.21 10.87
C ASP A 237 -4.51 -5.96 12.25
N GLU A 238 -3.17 -5.92 12.35
CA GLU A 238 -2.49 -5.64 13.61
C GLU A 238 -2.85 -4.24 14.15
N HIS A 239 -2.88 -3.23 13.29
CA HIS A 239 -3.28 -1.87 13.66
C HIS A 239 -4.78 -1.73 13.97
N LEU A 240 -5.65 -2.54 13.35
CA LEU A 240 -7.11 -2.49 13.55
C LEU A 240 -7.61 -3.37 14.69
N SER A 241 -6.80 -4.35 15.12
CA SER A 241 -7.18 -5.41 16.07
C SER A 241 -7.70 -4.92 17.43
N ASP A 242 -7.32 -3.73 17.87
CA ASP A 242 -7.75 -3.16 19.16
C ASP A 242 -9.08 -2.39 19.09
N GLY A 243 -9.64 -2.22 17.88
CA GLY A 243 -10.89 -1.51 17.62
C GLY A 243 -10.82 0.01 17.80
N HIS A 244 -9.61 0.60 17.91
CA HIS A 244 -9.45 2.04 18.06
C HIS A 244 -9.71 2.81 16.77
N ALA A 245 -9.35 2.23 15.63
CA ALA A 245 -9.41 2.90 14.33
C ALA A 245 -10.47 2.29 13.42
N LEU A 246 -11.10 3.13 12.60
CA LEU A 246 -11.89 2.73 11.45
C LEU A 246 -11.12 3.03 10.16
N ALA A 247 -10.85 1.98 9.38
CA ALA A 247 -10.18 2.10 8.08
C ALA A 247 -11.16 2.00 6.91
N THR A 248 -10.87 2.73 5.84
CA THR A 248 -11.49 2.53 4.52
C THR A 248 -10.43 2.12 3.51
N LEU A 249 -10.62 0.95 2.87
CA LEU A 249 -9.65 0.32 1.99
C LEU A 249 -10.27 0.09 0.61
N ALA A 250 -9.57 0.49 -0.46
CA ALA A 250 -10.04 0.24 -1.82
C ALA A 250 -9.87 -1.24 -2.21
N VAL A 251 -10.95 -1.89 -2.63
CA VAL A 251 -11.03 -3.34 -2.92
C VAL A 251 -10.40 -3.80 -4.24
N GLY A 252 -9.91 -2.87 -5.07
CA GLY A 252 -9.39 -3.18 -6.41
C GLY A 252 -10.33 -2.77 -7.54
N ASN A 253 -9.76 -2.58 -8.73
CA ASN A 253 -10.47 -2.08 -9.92
C ASN A 253 -10.39 -3.06 -11.12
N THR A 254 -10.01 -4.33 -10.88
CA THR A 254 -9.78 -5.34 -11.93
C THR A 254 -11.03 -6.15 -12.31
N GLY A 255 -12.22 -5.70 -11.91
CA GLY A 255 -13.48 -6.41 -12.17
C GLY A 255 -13.85 -6.57 -13.66
N SER A 256 -13.21 -5.82 -14.56
CA SER A 256 -13.36 -5.96 -16.01
C SER A 256 -12.32 -6.89 -16.67
N SER A 257 -11.45 -7.55 -15.88
CA SER A 257 -10.45 -8.47 -16.41
C SER A 257 -11.12 -9.64 -17.15
N ALA A 258 -10.48 -10.08 -18.23
CA ALA A 258 -10.91 -11.26 -18.98
C ALA A 258 -10.57 -12.57 -18.25
N ASP A 259 -9.59 -12.54 -17.33
CA ASP A 259 -9.24 -13.68 -16.48
C ASP A 259 -10.07 -13.63 -15.18
N PRO A 260 -10.97 -14.59 -14.94
CA PRO A 260 -11.76 -14.64 -13.72
C PRO A 260 -10.93 -14.66 -12.43
N ALA A 261 -9.71 -15.19 -12.45
CA ALA A 261 -8.83 -15.20 -11.28
C ALA A 261 -8.46 -13.79 -10.83
N GLU A 262 -8.34 -12.85 -11.78
CA GLU A 262 -7.99 -11.45 -11.54
C GLU A 262 -9.20 -10.57 -11.17
N THR A 263 -10.42 -11.10 -11.23
CA THR A 263 -11.66 -10.36 -10.92
C THR A 263 -12.06 -10.39 -9.45
N ARG A 264 -11.25 -11.04 -8.59
CA ARG A 264 -11.49 -11.11 -7.14
C ARG A 264 -11.17 -9.77 -6.45
N ILE A 265 -11.61 -9.63 -5.20
CA ILE A 265 -11.15 -8.56 -4.31
C ILE A 265 -9.63 -8.62 -4.23
N GLN A 266 -8.99 -7.45 -4.31
CA GLN A 266 -7.55 -7.29 -4.25
C GLN A 266 -7.10 -6.92 -2.84
N ILE A 267 -5.86 -7.25 -2.52
CA ILE A 267 -5.21 -6.84 -1.27
C ILE A 267 -5.14 -5.30 -1.18
N PRO A 268 -5.34 -4.69 0.00
CA PRO A 268 -5.69 -5.29 1.29
C PRO A 268 -7.19 -5.24 1.61
N GLY A 269 -8.07 -5.41 0.61
CA GLY A 269 -9.52 -5.36 0.80
C GLY A 269 -10.10 -6.46 1.68
N ASP A 270 -9.29 -7.41 2.11
CA ASP A 270 -9.57 -8.52 3.02
C ASP A 270 -9.19 -8.25 4.49
N ALA A 271 -8.63 -7.07 4.80
CA ALA A 271 -8.24 -6.73 6.17
C ALA A 271 -9.46 -6.58 7.11
N VAL A 272 -9.28 -6.96 8.39
CA VAL A 272 -10.35 -7.06 9.40
C VAL A 272 -9.98 -6.48 10.76
#